data_AF-A0A6B3HMC1-F1
#
_entry.id   AF-A0A6B3HMC1-F1
#
_cell.length_a   1.000
_cell.length_b   1.000
_cell.length_c   1.000
_cell.angle_alpha   90.00
_cell.angle_beta   90.00
_cell.angle_gamma   90.00
#
_symmetry.space_group_name_H-M   'P 1'
#
loop_
_entity.id
_entity.type
_entity.pdbx_description
1 polymer ?
#
loop_
_entity_poly.entity_id
_entity_poly.type
_entity_poly.pdbx_seq_one_letter_code
_entity_poly.pdbx_strand_id
1 'polypeptide(L)' 'MRKEAVNADPPTSAPGVLIGRSALLDDLRPVLDRRPAVVVITGEAGVGKSRLVGELLTRTPPSGAVTLVARCQ' A
#
# COMPACT_ATOMS: atom_id res chain seq x y z
N MET A 1 4.87 -28.36 -20.45
CA MET A 1 4.50 -26.98 -20.81
C MET A 1 3.75 -26.37 -19.63
N ARG A 2 4.43 -25.65 -18.73
CA ARG A 2 3.82 -25.06 -17.53
C ARG A 2 3.15 -23.74 -17.94
N LYS A 3 1.83 -23.65 -17.78
CA LYS A 3 1.09 -22.38 -17.90
C LYS A 3 1.34 -21.58 -16.63
N GLU A 4 2.15 -20.53 -16.74
CA GLU A 4 2.20 -19.47 -15.74
C GLU A 4 0.84 -18.76 -15.75
N ALA A 5 0.09 -18.91 -14.66
CA ALA A 5 -1.08 -18.09 -14.42
C ALA A 5 -0.58 -16.71 -13.99
N VAL A 6 -0.53 -15.76 -14.93
CA VAL A 6 -0.47 -14.35 -14.59
C VAL A 6 -1.70 -14.05 -13.73
N ASN A 7 -1.48 -13.76 -12.46
CA ASN A 7 -2.53 -13.43 -11.51
C ASN A 7 -3.03 -12.03 -11.89
N ALA A 8 -3.95 -11.97 -12.83
CA ALA A 8 -4.55 -10.73 -13.29
C ALA A 8 -5.45 -10.19 -12.17
N ASP A 9 -5.05 -9.06 -11.57
CA ASP A 9 -5.87 -8.33 -10.60
C ASP A 9 -7.23 -7.99 -11.24
N PRO A 10 -8.37 -8.10 -10.52
CA PRO A 10 -9.67 -7.77 -11.07
C PRO A 10 -9.74 -6.28 -11.49
N PRO A 11 -10.56 -5.94 -12.50
CA PRO A 11 -10.67 -4.58 -12.99
C PRO A 11 -11.07 -3.64 -11.86
N THR A 12 -10.14 -2.77 -11.47
CA THR A 12 -10.34 -1.78 -10.42
C THR A 12 -11.36 -0.75 -10.93
N SER A 13 -12.53 -0.70 -10.29
CA SER A 13 -13.51 0.37 -10.49
C SER A 13 -12.81 1.72 -10.36
N ALA A 14 -13.04 2.63 -11.32
CA ALA A 14 -12.34 3.90 -11.40
C ALA A 14 -12.40 4.64 -10.05
N PRO A 15 -11.25 5.06 -9.50
CA PRO A 15 -11.21 5.52 -8.13
C PRO A 15 -11.96 6.84 -7.98
N GLY A 16 -13.04 6.86 -7.19
CA GLY A 16 -13.57 8.09 -6.65
C GLY A 16 -12.48 8.87 -5.91
N VAL A 17 -12.58 10.20 -5.93
CA VAL A 17 -11.67 11.09 -5.20
C VAL A 17 -11.77 10.76 -3.70
N LEU A 18 -10.67 10.29 -3.12
CA LEU A 18 -10.58 9.95 -1.71
C LEU A 18 -10.19 11.20 -0.92
N ILE A 19 -11.10 11.73 -0.11
CA ILE A 19 -10.86 12.91 0.74
C ILE A 19 -10.24 12.46 2.07
N GLY A 20 -9.26 13.22 2.58
CA GLY A 20 -8.66 13.03 3.91
C GLY A 20 -7.50 12.03 4.01
N ARG A 21 -7.11 11.35 2.91
CA ARG A 21 -6.04 10.32 2.93
C ARG A 21 -4.62 10.89 3.00
N SER A 22 -4.41 12.12 2.51
CA SER A 22 -3.09 12.77 2.46
C SER A 22 -2.48 12.94 3.86
N ALA A 23 -3.25 13.46 4.81
CA ALA A 23 -2.79 13.65 6.19
C ALA A 23 -2.34 12.33 6.85
N LEU A 24 -3.10 11.25 6.60
CA LEU A 24 -2.77 9.93 7.15
C LEU A 24 -1.49 9.35 6.54
N LEU A 25 -1.21 9.63 5.27
CA LEU A 25 0.06 9.27 4.63
C LEU A 25 1.23 10.11 5.16
N ASP A 26 0.99 11.40 5.41
CA ASP A 26 2.00 12.32 5.96
C ASP A 26 2.40 11.91 7.40
N ASP A 27 1.45 11.43 8.21
CA ASP A 27 1.70 10.93 9.57
C ASP A 27 2.51 9.62 9.59
N LEU A 28 2.36 8.77 8.57
CA LEU A 28 3.05 7.48 8.49
C LEU A 28 4.54 7.61 8.15
N ARG A 29 4.90 8.63 7.38
CA ARG A 29 6.25 8.84 6.85
C ARG A 29 7.32 9.02 7.95
N PRO A 30 7.18 9.93 8.92
CA PRO A 30 8.18 10.10 9.98
C PRO A 30 8.33 8.87 10.88
N VAL A 31 7.30 8.02 10.98
CA VAL A 31 7.37 6.76 11.73
C VAL A 31 8.26 5.76 10.99
N LEU A 32 8.09 5.63 9.67
CA LEU A 32 8.85 4.70 8.84
C LEU A 32 10.32 5.12 8.63
N ASP A 33 10.61 6.42 8.71
CA ASP A 33 11.98 6.94 8.61
C ASP A 33 12.83 6.58 9.85
N ARG A 34 12.19 6.31 11.00
CA ARG A 34 12.89 5.84 12.21
C ARG A 34 13.12 4.34 12.16
N ARG A 35 14.24 3.91 11.58
CA ARG A 35 14.56 2.48 11.42
C ARG A 35 15.15 1.88 12.72
N PRO A 36 14.76 0.64 13.10
CA PRO A 36 13.72 -0.21 12.49
C PRO A 36 12.30 0.22 12.88
N ALA A 37 11.36 0.16 11.93
CA ALA A 37 9.95 0.49 12.16
C ALA A 37 9.02 -0.61 11.66
N VAL A 38 7.95 -0.86 12.41
CA VAL A 38 6.82 -1.70 12.00
C VAL A 38 5.54 -0.91 12.24
N VAL A 39 4.70 -0.82 11.21
CA VAL A 39 3.38 -0.18 11.31
C VAL A 39 2.30 -1.20 10.99
N VAL A 40 1.29 -1.28 11.86
CA VAL A 40 0.11 -2.13 11.67
C VAL A 40 -1.06 -1.23 11.29
N ILE A 41 -1.68 -1.48 10.14
CA ILE A 41 -2.84 -0.74 9.65
C ILE A 41 -4.10 -1.56 9.90
N THR A 42 -4.97 -1.09 10.77
CA THR A 42 -6.25 -1.72 11.13
C THR A 42 -7.43 -0.95 10.52
N GLY A 43 -8.62 -1.57 10.51
CA GLY A 43 -9.84 -0.95 10.01
C GLY A 43 -10.77 -1.95 9.34
N GLU A 44 -11.96 -1.49 8.94
CA GLU A 44 -13.04 -2.31 8.40
C GLU A 44 -12.68 -2.93 7.05
N ALA A 45 -13.33 -4.05 6.71
CA ALA A 45 -13.23 -4.62 5.37
C ALA A 45 -13.71 -3.60 4.33
N GLY A 46 -12.97 -3.43 3.23
CA GLY A 46 -13.33 -2.49 2.16
C GLY A 46 -12.96 -1.02 2.38
N VAL A 47 -12.51 -0.60 3.57
CA VAL A 47 -12.12 0.82 3.86
C VAL A 47 -10.90 1.32 3.06
N GLY A 48 -10.23 0.42 2.33
CA GLY A 48 -9.11 0.76 1.44
C GLY A 48 -7.73 0.67 2.09
N LYS A 49 -7.52 -0.18 3.11
CA LYS A 49 -6.19 -0.39 3.74
C LYS A 49 -5.12 -0.80 2.73
N SER A 50 -5.41 -1.76 1.84
CA SER A 50 -4.47 -2.19 0.80
C SER A 50 -4.17 -1.08 -0.20
N ARG A 51 -5.14 -0.21 -0.49
CA ARG A 51 -4.95 0.95 -1.35
C ARG A 51 -4.09 2.02 -0.68
N LEU A 52 -4.30 2.29 0.61
CA LEU A 52 -3.46 3.19 1.40
C LEU A 52 -1.99 2.75 1.37
N VAL A 53 -1.71 1.45 1.54
CA VAL A 53 -0.35 0.90 1.42
C VAL A 53 0.22 1.14 0.01
N GLY A 54 -0.57 0.86 -1.03
CA GLY A 54 -0.15 1.13 -2.41
C GLY A 54 0.21 2.60 -2.65
N GLU A 55 -0.63 3.52 -2.18
CA GLU A 55 -0.40 4.97 -2.30
C GLU A 55 0.85 5.42 -1.53
N LEU A 56 1.12 4.85 -0.35
CA LEU A 56 2.33 5.12 0.42
C LEU A 56 3.59 4.72 -0.34
N LEU A 57 3.58 3.53 -0.96
CA LEU A 57 4.70 3.00 -1.74
C LEU A 57 4.95 3.83 -3.01
N THR A 58 3.90 4.37 -3.65
CA THR A 58 4.05 5.26 -4.81
C THR A 58 4.63 6.63 -4.45
N ARG A 59 4.24 7.20 -3.30
CA ARG A 59 4.68 8.55 -2.88
C ARG A 59 6.04 8.59 -2.18
N THR A 60 6.46 7.45 -1.63
CA THR A 60 7.69 7.36 -0.84
C THR A 60 8.51 6.16 -1.29
N PRO A 61 9.12 6.20 -2.49
CA PRO A 61 10.15 5.22 -2.80
C PRO A 61 11.25 5.41 -1.74
N PRO A 62 11.50 4.43 -0.86
CA PRO A 62 12.58 4.54 0.10
C PRO A 62 13.88 4.70 -0.70
N SER A 63 14.60 5.79 -0.49
CA SER A 63 15.77 6.12 -1.31
C SER A 63 16.75 4.94 -1.33
N GLY A 64 16.88 4.28 -2.48
CA GLY A 64 17.78 3.15 -2.68
C GLY A 64 17.38 1.82 -2.02
N ALA A 65 16.17 1.67 -1.45
CA ALA A 65 15.75 0.40 -0.84
C ALA A 65 14.80 -0.40 -1.73
N VAL A 66 15.00 -1.72 -1.73
CA VAL A 66 14.09 -2.67 -2.39
C VAL A 66 12.78 -2.73 -1.62
N THR A 67 11.66 -2.52 -2.32
CA THR A 67 10.32 -2.68 -1.76
C THR A 67 9.82 -4.10 -2.02
N LEU A 68 9.44 -4.81 -0.95
CA LEU A 68 8.78 -6.11 -1.04
C LEU A 68 7.31 -5.97 -0.64
N VAL A 69 6.41 -6.50 -1.47
CA VAL A 69 4.97 -6.50 -1.20
C VAL A 69 4.47 -7.94 -1.18
N ALA A 70 3.73 -8.29 -0.13
CA ALA A 70 3.05 -9.57 0.00
C ALA A 70 1.59 -9.35 0.38
N ARG A 71 0.74 -10.31 0.02
CA ARG A 71 -0.67 -10.38 0.41
C ARG A 71 -0.92 -11.74 1.04
N CYS A 72 -1.71 -11.77 2.12
CA CYS A 72 -2.25 -13.02 2.62
C CYS A 72 -3.28 -13.55 1.60
N GLN A 73 -3.23 -14.87 1.36
CA GLN A 73 -4.22 -15.61 0.59
C GLN A 73 -5.33 -16.08 1.52
#